data_AF-A0A8D0D9H1-F1
#
_entry.id   AF-A0A8D0D9H1-F1
#
_cell.length_a   1.000
_cell.length_b   1.000
_cell.length_c   1.000
_cell.angle_alpha   90.00
_cell.angle_beta   90.00
_cell.angle_gamma   90.00
#
_symmetry.space_group_name_H-M   'P 1'
#
loop_
_entity.id
_entity.type
_entity.pdbx_description
1 polymer ?
#
loop_
_entity_poly.entity_id
_entity_poly.type
_entity_poly.pdbx_seq_one_letter_code
_entity_poly.pdbx_strand_id
1 'polypeptide(L)'
;TELTENKKEEPKESWKDCIYNPRTGEFMGRTASSWGETVSMFTLDDNVPRYQDRVANPGLVIRPHAAEISFNRSDPTNYNQYIQNLHNLLQRYNDSIQERNDLCMVGEYTEQDNEPIKKVCQFKRSMLRQCSGLRDSSFGFAEGKPCIIIKMNRVIGLKPQGDPYINCTAKGDSPLRMQYYPSEARLDKMFFPYYGNKAHADYVQPLVAVQLLLSREDLNVEQTVECKLEGTNLRNDDDRDKFMGRVVFRVKVSE
;
A
#
# COMPACT_ATOMS: atom_id res chain seq x y z
N THR A 1 45.36 67.72 17.27
CA THR A 1 45.09 67.51 15.83
C THR A 1 44.42 66.15 15.70
N GLU A 2 43.32 66.14 14.98
CA GLU A 2 42.22 65.17 14.93
C GLU A 2 42.59 63.68 14.80
N LEU A 3 41.91 62.84 15.60
CA LEU A 3 41.65 61.43 15.29
C LEU A 3 40.37 61.40 14.44
N THR A 4 40.51 61.13 13.14
CA THR A 4 39.37 60.95 12.23
C THR A 4 38.81 59.53 12.37
N GLU A 5 37.62 59.42 12.97
CA GLU A 5 36.77 58.23 12.91
C GLU A 5 36.33 58.00 11.45
N ASN A 6 36.82 56.92 10.84
CA ASN A 6 36.33 56.44 9.55
C ASN A 6 34.96 55.79 9.75
N LYS A 7 33.88 56.58 9.66
CA LYS A 7 32.52 56.05 9.49
C LYS A 7 32.43 55.37 8.13
N LYS A 8 32.30 54.04 8.12
CA LYS A 8 31.85 53.30 6.93
C LYS A 8 30.42 53.76 6.63
N GLU A 9 30.23 54.52 5.56
CA GLU A 9 28.90 54.77 5.01
C GLU A 9 28.33 53.46 4.47
N GLU A 10 27.20 53.00 5.02
CA GLU A 10 26.43 51.92 4.43
C GLU A 10 25.80 52.40 3.12
N PRO A 11 25.93 51.64 2.01
CA PRO A 11 25.36 52.04 0.73
C PRO A 11 23.83 52.10 0.83
N LYS A 12 23.24 53.24 0.44
CA LYS A 12 21.79 53.43 0.38
C LYS A 12 21.18 52.40 -0.59
N GLU A 13 20.50 51.39 -0.05
CA GLU A 13 19.74 50.43 -0.84
C GLU A 13 18.63 51.16 -1.61
N SER A 14 18.64 51.02 -2.94
CA SER A 14 17.58 51.56 -3.79
C SER A 14 16.38 50.62 -3.71
N TRP A 15 15.14 51.14 -3.75
CA TRP A 15 13.95 50.29 -3.82
C TRP A 15 13.97 49.31 -5.01
N LYS A 16 14.73 49.64 -6.07
CA LYS A 16 14.97 48.74 -7.21
C LYS A 16 15.80 47.50 -6.81
N ASP A 17 16.71 47.65 -5.84
CA ASP A 17 17.53 46.55 -5.32
C ASP A 17 16.68 45.53 -4.54
N CYS A 18 15.50 45.94 -4.04
CA CYS A 18 14.52 45.02 -3.45
C CYS A 18 13.85 44.11 -4.49
N ILE A 19 13.75 44.56 -5.75
CA ILE A 19 13.16 43.76 -6.85
C ILE A 19 14.22 42.89 -7.50
N TYR A 20 15.40 43.45 -7.78
CA TYR A 20 16.51 42.71 -8.35
C TYR A 20 17.82 43.26 -7.80
N ASN A 21 18.60 42.39 -7.16
CA ASN A 21 19.91 42.73 -6.65
C ASN A 21 20.98 42.31 -7.66
N PRO A 22 21.59 43.25 -8.43
CA PRO A 22 22.57 42.92 -9.45
C PRO A 22 23.91 42.39 -8.89
N ARG A 23 24.18 42.56 -7.58
CA ARG A 23 25.41 42.06 -6.94
C ARG A 23 25.33 40.58 -6.58
N THR A 24 24.16 40.14 -6.14
CA THR A 24 23.91 38.73 -5.76
C THR A 24 23.18 37.95 -6.86
N GLY A 25 22.59 38.63 -7.85
CA GLY A 25 21.77 38.02 -8.89
C GLY A 25 20.40 37.53 -8.39
N GLU A 26 19.98 38.01 -7.22
CA GLU A 26 18.71 37.62 -6.59
C GLU A 26 17.55 38.47 -7.11
N PHE A 27 16.43 37.82 -7.37
CA PHE A 27 15.17 38.47 -7.72
C PHE A 27 14.21 38.36 -6.54
N MET A 28 13.71 39.49 -6.04
CA MET A 28 12.89 39.58 -4.82
C MET A 28 13.47 38.80 -3.64
N GLY A 29 14.78 38.92 -3.42
CA GLY A 29 15.49 38.27 -2.31
C GLY A 29 15.64 36.75 -2.44
N ARG A 30 15.41 36.17 -3.62
CA ARG A 30 15.61 34.74 -3.90
C ARG A 30 16.49 34.53 -5.12
N THR A 31 17.27 33.46 -5.10
CA THR A 31 18.08 33.04 -6.26
C THR A 31 17.20 32.41 -7.35
N ALA A 32 17.70 32.37 -8.58
CA ALA A 32 17.02 31.70 -9.71
C ALA A 32 16.76 30.21 -9.44
N SER A 33 17.63 29.52 -8.70
CA SER A 33 17.41 28.12 -8.29
C SER A 33 16.23 27.99 -7.31
N SER A 34 16.14 28.87 -6.32
CA SER A 34 15.01 28.90 -5.36
C SER A 34 13.69 29.21 -6.05
N TRP A 35 13.68 30.12 -7.02
CA TRP A 35 12.52 30.37 -7.87
C TRP A 35 12.17 29.16 -8.73
N GLY A 36 13.15 28.47 -9.30
CA GLY A 36 12.94 27.23 -10.05
C GLY A 36 12.27 26.13 -9.21
N GLU A 37 12.72 25.93 -7.97
CA GLU A 37 12.09 25.00 -7.02
C GLU A 37 10.66 25.42 -6.66
N THR A 38 10.45 26.70 -6.39
CA THR A 38 9.14 27.26 -6.03
C THR A 38 8.14 27.09 -7.17
N VAL A 39 8.52 27.45 -8.40
CA VAL A 39 7.68 27.27 -9.59
C VAL A 39 7.42 25.79 -9.86
N SER A 40 8.45 24.93 -9.72
CA SER A 40 8.27 23.48 -9.84
C SER A 40 7.18 22.98 -8.89
N MET A 41 7.24 23.35 -7.61
CA MET A 41 6.26 22.95 -6.59
C MET A 41 4.85 23.49 -6.89
N PHE A 42 4.72 24.74 -7.35
CA PHE A 42 3.42 25.31 -7.73
C PHE A 42 2.81 24.68 -8.99
N THR A 43 3.60 23.99 -9.82
CA THR A 43 3.10 23.29 -11.02
C THR A 43 2.66 21.85 -10.74
N LEU A 44 2.77 21.38 -9.50
CA LEU A 44 2.35 20.04 -9.10
C LEU A 44 0.93 20.07 -8.54
N ASP A 45 0.16 19.04 -8.85
CA ASP A 45 -1.12 18.77 -8.20
C ASP A 45 -0.86 18.01 -6.90
N ASP A 46 -1.40 18.51 -5.78
CA ASP A 46 -1.22 17.90 -4.46
C ASP A 46 -1.93 16.55 -4.28
N ASN A 47 -2.92 16.24 -5.12
CA ASN A 47 -3.75 15.04 -5.01
C ASN A 47 -3.32 13.94 -5.98
N VAL A 48 -2.81 14.30 -7.16
CA VAL A 48 -2.47 13.35 -8.23
C VAL A 48 -1.05 13.58 -8.73
N PRO A 49 -0.17 12.54 -8.74
CA PRO A 49 1.19 12.69 -9.24
C PRO A 49 1.19 12.91 -10.76
N ARG A 50 2.02 13.84 -11.22
CA ARG A 50 2.12 14.25 -12.63
C ARG A 50 2.61 13.15 -13.57
N TYR A 51 3.45 12.23 -13.10
CA TYR A 51 3.96 11.10 -13.87
C TYR A 51 3.69 9.79 -13.13
N GLN A 52 3.08 8.82 -13.82
CA GLN A 52 2.67 7.51 -13.27
C GLN A 52 3.09 6.33 -14.16
N ASP A 53 3.83 6.59 -15.23
CA ASP A 53 4.30 5.60 -16.22
C ASP A 53 5.07 4.45 -15.57
N ARG A 54 5.80 4.72 -14.48
CA ARG A 54 6.56 3.71 -13.72
C ARG A 54 5.74 2.90 -12.70
N VAL A 55 4.48 3.26 -12.46
CA VAL A 55 3.59 2.62 -11.47
C VAL A 55 2.25 2.19 -12.09
N ALA A 56 2.18 2.12 -13.42
CA ALA A 56 0.95 1.76 -14.14
C ALA A 56 0.44 0.35 -13.78
N ASN A 57 1.35 -0.56 -13.43
CA ASN A 57 1.01 -1.91 -12.96
C ASN A 57 1.31 -2.03 -11.47
N PRO A 58 0.30 -2.25 -10.62
CA PRO A 58 0.46 -2.37 -9.19
C PRO A 58 1.13 -3.69 -8.81
N GLY A 59 2.02 -3.64 -7.83
CA GLY A 59 2.57 -4.83 -7.21
C GLY A 59 1.63 -5.46 -6.18
N LEU A 60 1.92 -6.72 -5.83
CA LEU A 60 1.29 -7.41 -4.70
C LEU A 60 2.25 -7.48 -3.51
N VAL A 61 1.73 -7.34 -2.30
CA VAL A 61 2.49 -7.48 -1.06
C VAL A 61 1.73 -8.37 -0.08
N ILE A 62 2.47 -9.08 0.77
CA ILE A 62 1.88 -9.93 1.81
C ILE A 62 1.99 -9.32 3.20
N ARG A 63 1.09 -9.74 4.08
CA ARG A 63 1.08 -9.43 5.51
C ARG A 63 0.90 -10.75 6.28
N PRO A 64 1.76 -11.05 7.28
CA PRO A 64 2.89 -10.25 7.78
C PRO A 64 3.96 -9.99 6.72
N HIS A 65 4.67 -8.86 6.85
CA HIS A 65 5.62 -8.42 5.82
C HIS A 65 6.95 -9.15 5.97
N ALA A 66 7.07 -10.33 5.37
CA ALA A 66 8.28 -11.12 5.33
C ALA A 66 8.32 -11.94 4.04
N ALA A 67 9.49 -12.05 3.40
CA ALA A 67 9.68 -12.93 2.24
C ALA A 67 9.73 -14.42 2.64
N GLU A 68 10.08 -14.69 3.90
CA GLU A 68 10.17 -16.01 4.49
C GLU A 68 9.47 -15.98 5.86
N ILE A 69 8.50 -16.87 6.04
CA ILE A 69 7.70 -17.01 7.26
C ILE A 69 8.02 -18.38 7.83
N SER A 70 8.88 -18.41 8.84
CA SER A 70 9.28 -19.64 9.53
C SER A 70 8.85 -19.56 10.98
N PHE A 71 8.09 -20.53 11.47
CA PHE A 71 7.72 -20.57 12.88
C PHE A 71 7.50 -21.99 13.39
N ASN A 72 7.66 -22.15 14.71
CA ASN A 72 7.29 -23.37 15.41
C ASN A 72 5.87 -23.22 15.98
N ARG A 73 4.98 -24.16 15.66
CA ARG A 73 3.59 -24.13 16.16
C ARG A 73 3.51 -24.31 17.69
N SER A 74 4.46 -25.03 18.27
CA SER A 74 4.55 -25.35 19.71
C SER A 74 5.09 -24.19 20.55
N ASP A 75 5.75 -23.21 19.93
CA ASP A 75 6.31 -22.03 20.60
C ASP A 75 5.58 -20.73 20.18
N PRO A 76 4.62 -20.26 20.99
CA PRO A 76 3.87 -19.03 20.72
C PRO A 76 4.73 -17.76 20.60
N THR A 77 5.92 -17.74 21.20
CA THR A 77 6.75 -16.54 21.20
C THR A 77 7.31 -16.21 19.81
N ASN A 78 7.51 -17.24 18.98
CA ASN A 78 8.13 -17.13 17.67
C ASN A 78 7.25 -16.37 16.66
N TYR A 79 5.94 -16.63 16.65
CA TYR A 79 5.00 -16.04 15.69
C TYR A 79 4.20 -14.85 16.23
N ASN A 80 4.43 -14.43 17.48
CA ASN A 80 3.76 -13.27 18.07
C ASN A 80 3.95 -11.98 17.25
N GLN A 81 5.13 -11.77 16.68
CA GLN A 81 5.39 -10.62 15.82
C GLN A 81 4.51 -10.63 14.55
N TYR A 82 4.26 -11.82 13.98
CA TYR A 82 3.38 -11.97 12.83
C TYR A 82 1.93 -11.66 13.18
N ILE A 83 1.45 -12.17 14.32
CA ILE A 83 0.10 -11.90 14.84
C ILE A 83 -0.10 -10.39 15.10
N GLN A 84 0.86 -9.73 15.75
CA GLN A 84 0.77 -8.29 16.03
C GLN A 84 0.70 -7.46 14.75
N ASN A 85 1.52 -7.81 13.74
CA ASN A 85 1.47 -7.15 12.43
C ASN A 85 0.09 -7.29 11.76
N LEU A 86 -0.55 -8.46 11.88
CA LEU A 86 -1.89 -8.70 11.33
C LEU A 86 -2.97 -7.91 12.09
N HIS A 87 -2.94 -7.90 13.42
CA HIS A 87 -3.88 -7.08 14.21
C HIS A 87 -3.72 -5.60 13.90
N ASN A 88 -2.49 -5.08 13.85
CA ASN A 88 -2.22 -3.67 13.54
C ASN A 88 -2.71 -3.28 12.15
N LEU A 89 -2.57 -4.17 11.16
CA LEU A 89 -3.15 -3.94 9.83
C LEU A 89 -4.67 -3.87 9.88
N LEU A 90 -5.31 -4.82 10.57
CA LEU A 90 -6.75 -5.02 10.58
C LEU A 90 -7.51 -4.06 11.49
N GLN A 91 -6.83 -3.30 12.36
CA GLN A 91 -7.46 -2.27 13.20
C GLN A 91 -8.33 -1.31 12.40
N ARG A 92 -7.86 -0.83 11.24
CA ARG A 92 -8.62 0.08 10.37
C ARG A 92 -9.83 -0.58 9.70
N TYR A 93 -9.88 -1.90 9.66
CA TYR A 93 -10.94 -2.68 9.03
C TYR A 93 -11.99 -3.17 10.02
N ASN A 94 -11.85 -2.87 11.32
CA ASN A 94 -12.83 -3.25 12.32
C ASN A 94 -14.23 -2.78 11.91
N ASP A 95 -15.21 -3.68 12.04
CA ASP A 95 -16.57 -3.48 11.52
C ASP A 95 -17.21 -2.19 12.06
N SER A 96 -16.98 -1.85 13.34
CA SER A 96 -17.48 -0.61 13.95
C SER A 96 -16.91 0.67 13.31
N ILE A 97 -15.66 0.65 12.86
CA ILE A 97 -15.05 1.76 12.13
C ILE A 97 -15.59 1.79 10.71
N GLN A 98 -15.78 0.64 10.08
CA GLN A 98 -16.21 0.52 8.70
C GLN A 98 -17.70 0.84 8.51
N GLU A 99 -18.52 0.72 9.55
CA GLU A 99 -19.94 1.12 9.51
C GLU A 99 -20.17 2.61 9.30
N ARG A 100 -19.15 3.46 9.54
CA ARG A 100 -19.22 4.89 9.23
C ARG A 100 -19.00 5.22 7.74
N ASN A 101 -18.44 4.27 6.98
CA ASN A 101 -18.11 4.42 5.57
C ASN A 101 -19.34 4.13 4.70
N ASP A 102 -19.31 4.41 3.40
CA ASP A 102 -20.46 4.29 2.50
C ASP A 102 -20.63 2.87 1.95
N LEU A 103 -21.90 2.46 1.77
CA LEU A 103 -22.27 1.24 1.07
C LEU A 103 -22.18 1.48 -0.44
N CYS A 104 -21.11 1.02 -1.06
CA CYS A 104 -20.88 1.14 -2.50
C CYS A 104 -21.58 0.03 -3.29
N MET A 105 -21.84 0.30 -4.58
CA MET A 105 -22.46 -0.68 -5.48
C MET A 105 -21.44 -1.71 -5.95
N VAL A 106 -21.71 -2.98 -5.66
CA VAL A 106 -20.86 -4.13 -6.02
C VAL A 106 -20.75 -4.26 -7.53
N GLY A 107 -19.53 -4.44 -8.04
CA GLY A 107 -19.26 -4.66 -9.46
C GLY A 107 -19.18 -3.39 -10.31
N GLU A 108 -19.45 -2.21 -9.76
CA GLU A 108 -19.34 -0.92 -10.44
C GLU A 108 -18.18 -0.10 -9.87
N TYR A 109 -17.61 0.81 -10.65
CA TYR A 109 -16.57 1.72 -10.15
C TYR A 109 -17.20 2.86 -9.34
N THR A 110 -16.57 3.21 -8.22
CA THR A 110 -17.02 4.35 -7.39
C THR A 110 -16.36 5.63 -7.87
N GLU A 111 -16.82 6.15 -9.01
CA GLU A 111 -16.34 7.40 -9.59
C GLU A 111 -16.90 8.62 -8.86
N GLN A 112 -16.01 9.54 -8.48
CA GLN A 112 -16.32 10.65 -7.58
C GLN A 112 -15.61 11.94 -7.99
N ASP A 113 -15.36 12.17 -9.28
CA ASP A 113 -14.45 13.22 -9.76
C ASP A 113 -14.85 14.64 -9.31
N ASN A 114 -16.14 14.90 -9.16
CA ASN A 114 -16.69 16.20 -8.75
C ASN A 114 -16.59 16.49 -7.25
N GLU A 115 -16.26 15.50 -6.42
CA GLU A 115 -16.25 15.64 -4.95
C GLU A 115 -14.86 16.04 -4.45
N PRO A 116 -14.69 17.09 -3.64
CA PRO A 116 -13.37 17.47 -3.12
C PRO A 116 -12.83 16.44 -2.10
N ILE A 117 -13.72 15.85 -1.31
CA ILE A 117 -13.42 14.78 -0.36
C ILE A 117 -14.18 13.53 -0.82
N LYS A 118 -13.46 12.45 -1.07
CA LYS A 118 -14.03 11.21 -1.63
C LYS A 118 -14.58 10.33 -0.52
N LYS A 119 -15.76 9.76 -0.77
CA LYS A 119 -16.40 8.72 0.03
C LYS A 119 -15.60 7.43 -0.05
N VAL A 120 -15.63 6.69 1.05
CA VAL A 120 -14.90 5.42 1.22
C VAL A 120 -15.89 4.28 1.21
N CYS A 121 -15.58 3.22 0.46
CA CYS A 121 -16.37 1.99 0.49
C CYS A 121 -16.02 1.12 1.71
N GLN A 122 -17.04 0.54 2.35
CA GLN A 122 -16.83 -0.35 3.49
C GLN A 122 -16.07 -1.63 3.09
N PHE A 123 -15.05 -2.01 3.85
CA PHE A 123 -14.48 -3.37 3.85
C PHE A 123 -14.41 -3.88 5.28
N LYS A 124 -15.34 -4.76 5.66
CA LYS A 124 -15.43 -5.25 7.05
C LYS A 124 -14.40 -6.34 7.33
N ARG A 125 -13.74 -6.28 8.48
CA ARG A 125 -12.79 -7.29 8.97
C ARG A 125 -13.43 -8.67 9.05
N SER A 126 -14.72 -8.75 9.38
CA SER A 126 -15.49 -10.01 9.38
C SER A 126 -15.53 -10.73 8.02
N MET A 127 -15.32 -10.03 6.89
CA MET A 127 -15.25 -10.65 5.56
C MET A 127 -14.09 -11.65 5.43
N LEU A 128 -13.01 -11.45 6.20
CA LEU A 128 -11.86 -12.37 6.24
C LEU A 128 -12.12 -13.65 7.05
N ARG A 129 -13.31 -13.80 7.64
CA ARG A 129 -13.78 -14.97 8.39
C ARG A 129 -12.73 -15.53 9.37
N GLN A 130 -12.24 -16.75 9.18
CA GLN A 130 -11.26 -17.40 10.05
C GLN A 130 -9.96 -16.60 10.18
N CYS A 131 -9.55 -15.91 9.11
CA CYS A 131 -8.35 -15.07 9.07
C CYS A 131 -8.60 -13.64 9.57
N SER A 132 -9.77 -13.35 10.12
CA SER A 132 -10.09 -12.02 10.66
C SER A 132 -9.41 -11.75 12.00
N GLY A 133 -9.04 -12.76 12.78
CA GLY A 133 -8.57 -12.53 14.16
C GLY A 133 -9.69 -12.33 15.19
N LEU A 134 -10.97 -12.44 14.78
CA LEU A 134 -12.13 -12.23 15.67
C LEU A 134 -12.54 -13.50 16.43
N ARG A 135 -12.44 -14.66 15.77
CA ARG A 135 -12.71 -15.97 16.39
C ARG A 135 -11.44 -16.62 16.92
N ASP A 136 -10.39 -16.58 16.11
CA ASP A 136 -9.07 -17.07 16.45
C ASP A 136 -8.08 -15.90 16.42
N SER A 137 -7.58 -15.49 17.58
CA SER A 137 -6.61 -14.40 17.70
C SER A 137 -5.22 -14.74 17.15
N SER A 138 -4.95 -16.03 16.89
CA SER A 138 -3.68 -16.54 16.38
C SER A 138 -3.61 -16.58 14.85
N PHE A 139 -4.69 -16.26 14.12
CA PHE A 139 -4.74 -16.27 12.65
C PHE A 139 -4.28 -17.60 12.04
N GLY A 140 -4.62 -18.73 12.68
CA GLY A 140 -4.26 -20.08 12.28
C GLY A 140 -2.81 -20.47 12.55
N PHE A 141 -1.97 -19.59 13.10
CA PHE A 141 -0.57 -19.90 13.42
C PHE A 141 -0.47 -21.00 14.50
N ALA A 142 -1.31 -20.96 15.53
CA ALA A 142 -1.30 -21.97 16.58
C ALA A 142 -1.69 -23.38 16.07
N GLU A 143 -2.58 -23.45 15.07
CA GLU A 143 -3.00 -24.72 14.45
C GLU A 143 -2.00 -25.24 13.39
N GLY A 144 -0.95 -24.47 13.07
CA GLY A 144 -0.04 -24.76 11.97
C GLY A 144 -0.65 -24.51 10.58
N LYS A 145 -1.72 -23.73 10.49
CA LYS A 145 -2.43 -23.36 9.26
C LYS A 145 -2.48 -21.84 9.10
N PRO A 146 -1.34 -21.18 8.86
CA PRO A 146 -1.22 -19.73 8.95
C PRO A 146 -2.06 -19.02 7.88
N CYS A 147 -2.69 -17.92 8.29
CA CYS A 147 -3.36 -16.98 7.39
C CYS A 147 -2.40 -15.90 6.91
N ILE A 148 -2.24 -15.78 5.60
CA ILE A 148 -1.45 -14.73 4.96
C ILE A 148 -2.39 -13.78 4.23
N ILE A 149 -2.29 -12.48 4.52
CA ILE A 149 -3.12 -11.46 3.86
C ILE A 149 -2.35 -10.90 2.66
N ILE A 150 -2.97 -10.96 1.50
CA ILE A 150 -2.48 -10.40 0.25
C ILE A 150 -3.15 -9.05 0.04
N LYS A 151 -2.30 -8.07 -0.30
CA LYS A 151 -2.66 -6.67 -0.43
C LYS A 151 -2.06 -6.12 -1.73
N MET A 152 -2.88 -5.46 -2.53
CA MET A 152 -2.46 -4.79 -3.76
C MET A 152 -1.90 -3.39 -3.49
N ASN A 153 -0.89 -2.95 -4.24
CA ASN A 153 -0.39 -1.58 -4.12
C ASN A 153 -1.42 -0.58 -4.69
N ARG A 154 -1.62 0.53 -3.98
CA ARG A 154 -2.58 1.56 -4.37
C ARG A 154 -2.00 2.40 -5.50
N VAL A 155 -2.74 2.54 -6.59
CA VAL A 155 -2.40 3.39 -7.73
C VAL A 155 -3.56 4.36 -7.96
N ILE A 156 -3.24 5.66 -8.03
CA ILE A 156 -4.24 6.72 -8.15
C ILE A 156 -4.87 6.66 -9.54
N GLY A 157 -6.20 6.70 -9.63
CA GLY A 157 -6.94 6.64 -10.89
C GLY A 157 -7.02 5.25 -11.53
N LEU A 158 -6.46 4.21 -10.91
CA LEU A 158 -6.45 2.86 -11.47
C LEU A 158 -7.87 2.29 -11.57
N LYS A 159 -8.25 1.87 -12.77
CA LYS A 159 -9.49 1.13 -13.06
C LYS A 159 -9.16 -0.18 -13.78
N PRO A 160 -9.00 -1.31 -13.06
CA PRO A 160 -8.68 -2.59 -13.68
C PRO A 160 -9.85 -3.07 -14.53
N GLN A 161 -9.62 -3.39 -15.81
CA GLN A 161 -10.64 -4.00 -16.67
C GLN A 161 -10.78 -5.49 -16.33
N GLY A 162 -11.94 -6.08 -16.61
CA GLY A 162 -12.25 -7.46 -16.21
C GLY A 162 -12.63 -7.56 -14.73
N ASP A 163 -12.55 -8.77 -14.16
CA ASP A 163 -12.88 -9.04 -12.76
C ASP A 163 -11.61 -9.53 -12.03
N PRO A 164 -10.82 -8.63 -11.43
CA PRO A 164 -9.55 -8.98 -10.84
C PRO A 164 -9.71 -9.90 -9.63
N TYR A 165 -8.96 -11.00 -9.60
CA TYR A 165 -8.91 -11.91 -8.46
C TYR A 165 -7.48 -12.37 -8.17
N ILE A 166 -7.24 -12.78 -6.92
CA ILE A 166 -5.94 -13.30 -6.49
C ILE A 166 -5.93 -14.82 -6.60
N ASN A 167 -4.95 -15.36 -7.30
CA ASN A 167 -4.73 -16.79 -7.45
C ASN A 167 -3.36 -17.17 -6.88
N CYS A 168 -3.33 -18.08 -5.91
CA CYS A 168 -2.12 -18.58 -5.28
C CYS A 168 -1.87 -20.05 -5.63
N THR A 169 -0.61 -20.35 -5.94
CA THR A 169 -0.13 -21.68 -6.29
C THR A 169 1.14 -21.98 -5.51
N ALA A 170 1.30 -23.21 -5.02
CA ALA A 170 2.57 -23.64 -4.44
C ALA A 170 3.51 -24.12 -5.55
N LYS A 171 4.77 -23.69 -5.50
CA LYS A 171 5.85 -24.20 -6.35
C LYS A 171 6.42 -25.46 -5.70
N GLY A 172 6.05 -26.62 -6.23
CA GLY A 172 6.48 -27.94 -5.78
C GLY A 172 5.73 -29.07 -6.51
N ASP A 173 6.14 -30.31 -6.27
CA ASP A 173 5.53 -31.50 -6.90
C ASP A 173 4.17 -31.86 -6.29
N SER A 174 3.90 -31.45 -5.05
CA SER A 174 2.64 -31.66 -4.35
C SER A 174 1.77 -30.40 -4.32
N PRO A 175 0.47 -30.50 -4.68
CA PRO A 175 -0.44 -29.36 -4.60
C PRO A 175 -0.80 -29.05 -3.15
N LEU A 176 -0.37 -27.88 -2.65
CA LEU A 176 -0.78 -27.37 -1.34
C LEU A 176 -2.22 -26.86 -1.39
N ARG A 177 -3.08 -27.38 -0.51
CA ARG A 177 -4.46 -26.90 -0.37
C ARG A 177 -4.50 -25.53 0.30
N MET A 178 -5.19 -24.58 -0.32
CA MET A 178 -5.34 -23.21 0.17
C MET A 178 -6.82 -22.84 0.23
N GLN A 179 -7.19 -22.02 1.21
CA GLN A 179 -8.54 -21.49 1.36
C GLN A 179 -8.51 -19.96 1.34
N TYR A 180 -9.39 -19.36 0.54
CA TYR A 180 -9.45 -17.92 0.34
C TYR A 180 -10.56 -17.28 1.15
N TYR A 181 -10.32 -16.07 1.64
CA TYR A 181 -11.30 -15.22 2.29
C TYR A 181 -11.17 -13.77 1.78
N PRO A 182 -12.19 -13.22 1.09
CA PRO A 182 -13.43 -13.87 0.66
C PRO A 182 -13.20 -15.06 -0.29
N SER A 183 -14.18 -15.96 -0.41
CA SER A 183 -14.03 -17.25 -1.13
C SER A 183 -13.65 -17.12 -2.61
N GLU A 184 -14.08 -16.03 -3.25
CA GLU A 184 -13.79 -15.77 -4.66
C GLU A 184 -12.42 -15.09 -4.87
N ALA A 185 -11.75 -14.68 -3.79
CA ALA A 185 -10.50 -13.91 -3.83
C ALA A 185 -10.55 -12.66 -4.76
N ARG A 186 -11.76 -12.16 -5.03
CA ARG A 186 -12.00 -11.03 -5.93
C ARG A 186 -11.70 -9.69 -5.26
N LEU A 187 -11.16 -8.79 -6.06
CA LEU A 187 -10.99 -7.38 -5.72
C LEU A 187 -12.10 -6.61 -6.42
N ASP A 188 -13.22 -6.40 -5.73
CA ASP A 188 -14.41 -5.79 -6.34
C ASP A 188 -14.12 -4.39 -6.91
N LYS A 189 -14.73 -4.09 -8.06
CA LYS A 189 -14.60 -2.80 -8.76
C LYS A 189 -15.02 -1.61 -7.90
N MET A 190 -15.91 -1.81 -6.93
CA MET A 190 -16.40 -0.76 -6.04
C MET A 190 -15.28 -0.05 -5.27
N PHE A 191 -14.16 -0.72 -5.02
CA PHE A 191 -13.02 -0.10 -4.34
C PHE A 191 -12.15 0.77 -5.26
N PHE A 192 -12.41 0.76 -6.57
CA PHE A 192 -11.65 1.52 -7.56
C PHE A 192 -12.52 2.65 -8.15
N PRO A 193 -11.91 3.78 -8.55
CA PRO A 193 -10.48 4.12 -8.45
C PRO A 193 -10.08 4.70 -7.09
N TYR A 194 -8.78 4.62 -6.78
CA TYR A 194 -8.19 5.33 -5.63
C TYR A 194 -7.85 6.78 -6.02
N TYR A 195 -8.12 7.73 -5.13
CA TYR A 195 -8.01 9.17 -5.41
C TYR A 195 -6.88 9.88 -4.65
N GLY A 196 -5.96 9.12 -4.04
CA GLY A 196 -4.84 9.68 -3.29
C GLY A 196 -5.18 9.96 -1.82
N ASN A 197 -4.14 10.06 -0.99
CA ASN A 197 -4.31 10.09 0.47
C ASN A 197 -4.92 11.41 0.97
N LYS A 198 -4.77 12.50 0.20
CA LYS A 198 -5.28 13.82 0.57
C LYS A 198 -6.79 13.93 0.36
N ALA A 199 -7.27 13.52 -0.82
CA ALA A 199 -8.69 13.53 -1.15
C ALA A 199 -9.46 12.31 -0.60
N HIS A 200 -8.78 11.20 -0.30
CA HIS A 200 -9.39 9.92 0.07
C HIS A 200 -8.67 9.29 1.28
N ALA A 201 -8.56 10.07 2.38
CA ALA A 201 -7.71 9.77 3.53
C ALA A 201 -8.06 8.46 4.27
N ASP A 202 -9.36 8.21 4.49
CA ASP A 202 -9.84 7.03 5.20
C ASP A 202 -9.98 5.80 4.28
N TYR A 203 -9.51 5.88 3.02
CA TYR A 203 -9.62 4.80 2.06
C TYR A 203 -9.03 3.49 2.59
N VAL A 204 -9.90 2.48 2.61
CA VAL A 204 -9.53 1.09 2.82
C VAL A 204 -9.61 0.34 1.51
N GLN A 205 -8.61 -0.50 1.27
CA GLN A 205 -8.52 -1.28 0.05
C GLN A 205 -9.00 -2.70 0.33
N PRO A 206 -9.50 -3.43 -0.68
CA PRO A 206 -9.89 -4.81 -0.49
C PRO A 206 -8.67 -5.65 -0.12
N LEU A 207 -8.89 -6.56 0.83
CA LEU A 207 -7.89 -7.52 1.29
C LEU A 207 -8.36 -8.93 0.93
N VAL A 208 -7.42 -9.80 0.60
CA VAL A 208 -7.67 -11.23 0.43
C VAL A 208 -6.78 -11.98 1.40
N ALA A 209 -7.37 -12.79 2.27
CA ALA A 209 -6.62 -13.70 3.12
C ALA A 209 -6.55 -15.08 2.46
N VAL A 210 -5.39 -15.71 2.53
CA VAL A 210 -5.13 -17.07 2.07
C VAL A 210 -4.67 -17.86 3.27
N GLN A 211 -5.46 -18.87 3.64
CA GLN A 211 -5.13 -19.82 4.68
C GLN A 211 -4.45 -21.03 4.05
N LEU A 212 -3.23 -21.32 4.48
CA LEU A 212 -2.48 -22.49 4.02
C LEU A 212 -2.89 -23.70 4.84
N LEU A 213 -3.52 -24.70 4.20
CA LEU A 213 -4.00 -25.90 4.87
C LEU A 213 -2.91 -26.98 4.83
N LEU A 214 -1.86 -26.77 5.62
CA LEU A 214 -0.74 -27.69 5.74
C LEU A 214 -1.15 -29.00 6.41
N SER A 215 -0.76 -30.12 5.81
CA SER A 215 -0.91 -31.47 6.34
C SER A 215 0.33 -31.87 7.14
N ARG A 216 0.34 -33.06 7.77
CA ARG A 216 1.52 -33.56 8.51
C ARG A 216 2.74 -33.75 7.62
N GLU A 217 2.53 -34.07 6.34
CA GLU A 217 3.60 -34.28 5.36
C GLU A 217 4.24 -32.95 4.93
N ASP A 218 3.51 -31.84 5.07
CA ASP A 218 4.00 -30.49 4.76
C ASP A 218 4.75 -29.84 5.93
N LEU A 219 4.69 -30.43 7.13
CA LEU A 219 5.39 -29.92 8.31
C LEU A 219 6.89 -30.16 8.18
N ASN A 220 7.68 -29.20 8.66
CA ASN A 220 9.14 -29.13 8.53
C ASN A 220 9.67 -29.02 7.08
N VAL A 221 8.79 -28.95 6.09
CA VAL A 221 9.12 -28.70 4.67
C VAL A 221 8.95 -27.21 4.38
N GLU A 222 9.86 -26.65 3.58
CA GLU A 222 9.73 -25.28 3.10
C GLU A 222 8.83 -25.23 1.86
N GLN A 223 7.66 -24.60 2.01
CA GLN A 223 6.70 -24.43 0.92
C GLN A 223 6.86 -23.05 0.29
N THR A 224 7.15 -23.01 -1.01
CA THR A 224 7.21 -21.75 -1.78
C THR A 224 5.84 -21.48 -2.39
N VAL A 225 5.21 -20.36 -2.05
CA VAL A 225 3.90 -19.96 -2.57
C VAL A 225 4.06 -18.74 -3.47
N GLU A 226 3.47 -18.81 -4.67
CA GLU A 226 3.38 -17.72 -5.63
C GLU A 226 1.92 -17.31 -5.81
N CYS A 227 1.61 -16.05 -5.54
CA CYS A 227 0.30 -15.46 -5.74
C CYS A 227 0.33 -14.42 -6.85
N LYS A 228 -0.65 -14.45 -7.74
CA LYS A 228 -0.78 -13.57 -8.91
C LYS A 228 -2.13 -12.89 -8.93
N LEU A 229 -2.15 -11.68 -9.49
CA LEU A 229 -3.38 -10.98 -9.86
C LEU A 229 -3.80 -11.46 -11.25
N GLU A 230 -4.98 -12.07 -11.36
CA GLU A 230 -5.54 -12.61 -12.61
C GLU A 230 -6.90 -11.96 -12.92
N GLY A 231 -7.49 -12.29 -14.07
CA GLY A 231 -8.81 -11.80 -14.46
C GLY A 231 -8.86 -10.33 -14.90
N THR A 232 -7.71 -9.73 -15.17
CA THR A 232 -7.59 -8.30 -15.52
C THR A 232 -6.52 -8.04 -16.59
N ASN A 233 -6.51 -6.83 -17.14
CA ASN A 233 -5.53 -6.36 -18.12
C ASN A 233 -4.20 -5.89 -17.50
N LEU A 234 -4.07 -5.94 -16.17
CA LEU A 234 -2.85 -5.54 -15.47
C LEU A 234 -1.75 -6.59 -15.65
N ARG A 235 -0.52 -6.13 -15.91
CA ARG A 235 0.63 -7.01 -16.14
C ARG A 235 1.03 -7.72 -14.84
N ASN A 236 1.28 -9.02 -14.95
CA ASN A 236 1.64 -9.90 -13.84
C ASN A 236 2.82 -10.84 -14.15
N ASP A 237 3.43 -10.70 -15.33
CA ASP A 237 4.42 -11.62 -15.91
C ASP A 237 5.74 -10.92 -16.30
N ASP A 238 6.21 -9.96 -15.50
CA ASP A 238 7.48 -9.27 -15.79
C ASP A 238 8.68 -9.95 -15.10
N ASP A 239 9.65 -10.42 -15.90
CA ASP A 239 10.85 -11.09 -15.37
C ASP A 239 11.82 -10.14 -14.64
N ARG A 240 11.78 -8.84 -14.95
CA ARG A 240 12.62 -7.83 -14.29
C ARG A 240 12.01 -7.40 -12.97
N ASP A 241 10.69 -7.19 -12.94
CA ASP A 241 9.96 -6.85 -11.72
C ASP A 241 9.14 -8.04 -11.21
N LYS A 242 9.77 -8.81 -10.31
CA LYS A 242 9.15 -9.99 -9.70
C LYS A 242 7.98 -9.67 -8.77
N PHE A 243 7.72 -8.42 -8.44
CA PHE A 243 6.61 -8.02 -7.57
C PHE A 243 5.43 -7.38 -8.32
N MET A 244 5.59 -7.11 -9.63
CA MET A 244 4.54 -6.54 -10.48
C MET A 244 3.44 -7.58 -10.71
N GLY A 245 2.23 -7.32 -10.20
CA GLY A 245 1.08 -8.22 -10.31
C GLY A 245 1.26 -9.61 -9.68
N ARG A 246 2.38 -9.87 -8.98
CA ARG A 246 2.68 -11.16 -8.35
C ARG A 246 3.48 -10.99 -7.06
N VAL A 247 3.42 -11.96 -6.16
CA VAL A 247 4.24 -12.01 -4.96
C VAL A 247 4.61 -13.46 -4.65
N VAL A 248 5.88 -13.68 -4.32
CA VAL A 248 6.41 -15.00 -3.95
C VAL A 248 6.92 -14.93 -2.52
N PHE A 249 6.54 -15.91 -1.72
CA PHE A 249 7.00 -16.03 -0.34
C PHE A 249 7.17 -17.49 0.04
N ARG A 250 8.02 -17.74 1.05
CA ARG A 250 8.32 -19.08 1.54
C ARG A 250 7.74 -19.24 2.94
N VAL A 251 7.15 -20.39 3.21
CA VAL A 251 6.57 -20.72 4.52
C VAL A 251 7.13 -22.04 5.00
N LYS A 252 7.63 -22.06 6.24
CA LYS A 252 8.08 -23.28 6.91
C LYS A 252 7.47 -23.34 8.30
N VAL A 253 6.68 -24.39 8.54
CA VAL A 253 6.07 -24.63 9.85
C VAL A 253 6.76 -25.82 10.49
N SER A 254 7.39 -25.60 11.63
CA SER A 254 7.98 -26.68 12.43
C SER A 254 7.07 -27.08 13.59
N GLU A 255 7.30 -28.29 14.10
CA GLU A 255 6.62 -28.84 15.28
C GLU A 255 7.47 -28.73 16.55
#